data_AF-A0A4Q3W0A1-F1
#
_entry.id   AF-A0A4Q3W0A1-F1
#
_cell.length_a   1.000
_cell.length_b   1.000
_cell.length_c   1.000
_cell.angle_alpha   90.00
_cell.angle_beta   90.00
_cell.angle_gamma   90.00
#
_symmetry.space_group_name_H-M   'P 1'
#
loop_
_entity.id
_entity.type
_entity.pdbx_description
1 polymer ?
#
loop_
_entity_poly.entity_id
_entity_poly.type
_entity_poly.pdbx_seq_one_letter_code
_entity_poly.pdbx_strand_id
1 'polypeptide(L)'
;MKWIVKSLFLLIHPAVFAQESSLDSSVLTAQEKISGAFKSTRVINAHSIEMLHKKDLDFRIMHRFGFVSDGLKQFFGLDDATMRMSLDYGISKNLMVGLGRSTYRKEVDAFIKTRLLQQAKGRRRIPLSVVLALGAQNWTEEAFGPVKPTFHDRMSYYIQLLAGRKFSDRISFQLSPILLISNSPVAQTDNEAMVALGAGGRVKVSKRVAITIDYHHLFRESLHRL
;
A
#
# COMPACT_ATOMS: atom_id res chain seq x y z
N MET A 1 25.80 4.45 -46.00
CA MET A 1 26.27 4.90 -44.67
C MET A 1 25.31 4.38 -43.63
N LYS A 2 25.78 3.43 -42.82
CA LYS A 2 25.03 2.80 -41.72
C LYS A 2 25.46 3.51 -40.41
N TRP A 3 24.63 3.35 -39.36
CA TRP A 3 24.82 3.74 -37.94
C TRP A 3 24.21 5.13 -37.64
N ILE A 4 23.27 5.30 -36.71
CA ILE A 4 23.39 5.05 -35.27
C ILE A 4 22.06 4.51 -34.69
N VAL A 5 22.05 3.22 -34.35
CA VAL A 5 21.25 2.69 -33.25
C VAL A 5 22.26 2.49 -32.12
N LYS A 6 22.16 3.29 -31.05
CA LYS A 6 22.91 3.09 -29.80
C LYS A 6 21.88 3.03 -28.68
N SER A 7 21.51 1.82 -28.28
CA SER A 7 22.01 1.17 -27.05
C SER A 7 21.39 1.76 -25.79
N LEU A 8 20.21 1.25 -25.44
CA LEU A 8 19.72 1.21 -24.07
C LEU A 8 19.59 -0.26 -23.65
N PHE A 9 20.72 -0.97 -23.61
CA PHE A 9 20.80 -2.25 -22.90
C PHE A 9 21.06 -1.90 -21.44
N LEU A 10 19.98 -1.83 -20.66
CA LEU A 10 20.04 -1.67 -19.22
C LEU A 10 20.78 -2.89 -18.65
N LEU A 11 21.93 -2.64 -18.03
CA LEU A 11 22.77 -3.60 -17.33
C LEU A 11 21.96 -4.32 -16.23
N ILE A 12 21.39 -5.47 -16.56
CA ILE A 12 20.96 -6.45 -15.58
C ILE A 12 22.24 -7.11 -15.06
N HIS A 13 22.82 -6.55 -13.99
CA HIS A 13 23.82 -7.29 -13.21
C HIS A 13 23.09 -8.43 -12.48
N PRO A 14 23.42 -9.71 -12.74
CA PRO A 14 23.06 -10.74 -11.79
C PRO A 14 23.90 -10.46 -10.53
N ALA A 15 23.24 -10.01 -9.45
CA ALA A 15 23.86 -10.05 -8.14
C ALA A 15 24.17 -11.53 -7.84
N VAL A 16 25.43 -11.91 -8.01
CA VAL A 16 25.97 -13.20 -7.60
C VAL A 16 25.83 -13.25 -6.08
N PHE A 17 24.82 -13.96 -5.60
CA PHE A 17 24.77 -14.36 -4.20
C PHE A 17 25.78 -15.49 -4.01
N ALA A 18 26.86 -15.20 -3.27
CA ALA A 18 27.74 -16.23 -2.76
C ALA A 18 26.91 -17.25 -1.96
N GLN A 19 27.05 -18.53 -2.29
CA GLN A 19 26.53 -19.63 -1.50
C GLN A 19 27.40 -19.77 -0.25
N GLU A 20 26.85 -19.52 0.93
CA GLU A 20 27.38 -20.14 2.13
C GLU A 20 26.95 -21.60 2.13
N SER A 21 27.83 -22.47 1.67
CA SER A 21 27.67 -23.91 1.82
C SER A 21 28.20 -24.32 3.20
N SER A 22 27.29 -24.80 4.04
CA SER A 22 27.40 -26.01 4.87
C SER A 22 26.75 -25.78 6.25
N LEU A 23 25.59 -26.41 6.45
CA LEU A 23 25.41 -27.48 7.45
C LEU A 23 23.92 -27.88 7.48
N ASP A 24 23.72 -29.16 7.16
CA ASP A 24 22.56 -30.01 7.40
C ASP A 24 21.28 -29.83 6.54
N SER A 25 21.28 -30.47 5.38
CA SER A 25 20.12 -30.65 4.50
C SER A 25 19.07 -31.65 5.04
N SER A 26 19.19 -32.14 6.28
CA SER A 26 18.28 -33.15 6.84
C SER A 26 17.20 -32.63 7.81
N VAL A 27 17.11 -31.31 8.07
CA VAL A 27 16.13 -30.72 9.03
C VAL A 27 15.09 -29.77 8.40
N LEU A 28 14.86 -29.80 7.08
CA LEU A 28 13.80 -28.99 6.44
C LEU A 28 12.42 -29.66 6.50
N THR A 29 11.97 -30.10 7.67
CA THR A 29 10.67 -30.78 7.81
C THR A 29 9.49 -29.81 7.92
N ALA A 30 9.65 -28.61 8.48
CA ALA A 30 8.58 -27.63 8.64
C ALA A 30 8.70 -26.45 7.64
N GLN A 31 7.56 -26.02 7.07
CA GLN A 31 7.47 -24.79 6.30
C GLN A 31 7.35 -23.60 7.27
N GLU A 32 8.37 -22.73 7.29
CA GLU A 32 8.36 -21.53 8.12
C GLU A 32 7.73 -20.37 7.34
N LYS A 33 6.60 -19.85 7.83
CA LYS A 33 5.94 -18.67 7.26
C LYS A 33 6.61 -17.40 7.76
N ILE A 34 7.04 -16.55 6.83
CA ILE A 34 7.66 -15.26 7.14
C ILE A 34 6.57 -14.20 7.38
N SER A 35 6.77 -13.43 8.44
CA SER A 35 5.96 -12.27 8.82
C SER A 35 6.86 -11.13 9.31
N GLY A 36 6.25 -9.97 9.59
CA GLY A 36 6.98 -8.83 10.15
C GLY A 36 7.92 -8.15 9.14
N ALA A 37 7.60 -8.23 7.85
CA ALA A 37 8.14 -7.34 6.83
C ALA A 37 7.79 -5.90 7.20
N PHE A 38 6.54 -5.63 7.58
CA PHE A 38 6.15 -4.36 8.21
C PHE A 38 5.72 -4.58 9.65
N LYS A 39 5.65 -3.50 10.44
CA LYS A 39 5.22 -3.59 11.86
C LYS A 39 3.71 -3.47 12.02
N SER A 40 3.01 -3.02 10.99
CA SER A 40 1.58 -2.77 10.98
C SER A 40 0.99 -3.23 9.64
N THR A 41 -0.34 -3.33 9.57
CA THR A 41 -1.14 -3.51 8.35
C THR A 41 -1.02 -2.36 7.35
N ARG A 42 -0.37 -1.26 7.76
CA ARG A 42 0.01 -0.13 6.91
C ARG A 42 1.53 0.09 6.94
N VAL A 43 2.07 0.65 5.86
CA VAL A 43 3.47 1.13 5.82
C VAL A 43 3.53 2.48 6.52
N ILE A 44 2.90 3.49 5.92
CA ILE A 44 2.53 4.76 6.56
C ILE A 44 1.03 4.97 6.29
N ASN A 45 0.68 5.24 5.03
CA ASN A 45 -0.71 5.39 4.57
C ASN A 45 -1.13 4.18 3.71
N ALA A 46 -0.21 3.63 2.90
CA ALA A 46 -0.41 2.43 2.11
C ALA A 46 -0.77 1.23 2.98
N HIS A 47 -1.61 0.35 2.45
CA HIS A 47 -1.66 -1.04 2.91
C HIS A 47 -0.27 -1.68 2.84
N SER A 48 0.08 -2.47 3.84
CA SER A 48 1.28 -3.32 3.82
C SER A 48 0.93 -4.76 3.42
N ILE A 49 1.91 -5.62 3.19
CA ILE A 49 1.69 -7.08 3.04
C ILE A 49 1.35 -7.80 4.36
N GLU A 50 1.31 -7.08 5.49
CA GLU A 50 0.93 -7.64 6.78
C GLU A 50 -0.59 -7.67 6.96
N MET A 51 -1.04 -8.60 7.80
CA MET A 51 -2.44 -8.83 8.12
C MET A 51 -2.61 -8.85 9.63
N LEU A 52 -3.79 -8.48 10.12
CA LEU A 52 -4.17 -8.74 11.50
C LEU A 52 -4.26 -10.25 11.75
N HIS A 53 -4.05 -10.69 13.00
CA HIS A 53 -4.34 -12.07 13.34
C HIS A 53 -5.84 -12.29 13.43
N LYS A 54 -6.24 -13.57 13.39
CA LYS A 54 -7.64 -13.95 13.53
C LYS A 54 -8.16 -13.49 14.89
N LYS A 55 -9.29 -12.75 14.87
CA LYS A 55 -9.97 -12.12 16.00
C LYS A 55 -9.28 -10.90 16.60
N ASP A 56 -8.22 -10.38 15.98
CA ASP A 56 -7.64 -9.10 16.38
C ASP A 56 -8.50 -7.95 15.82
N LEU A 57 -8.78 -6.97 16.67
CA LEU A 57 -9.38 -5.68 16.30
C LEU A 57 -8.32 -4.59 16.46
N ASP A 58 -8.05 -3.86 15.39
CA ASP A 58 -7.16 -2.69 15.37
C ASP A 58 -8.02 -1.43 15.22
N PHE A 59 -8.15 -0.70 16.34
CA PHE A 59 -8.72 0.64 16.34
C PHE A 59 -7.62 1.66 16.12
N ARG A 60 -7.77 2.48 15.08
CA ARG A 60 -6.72 3.39 14.64
C ARG A 60 -7.25 4.81 14.44
N ILE A 61 -6.52 5.78 14.97
CA ILE A 61 -6.70 7.20 14.70
C ILE A 61 -5.43 7.70 14.01
N MET A 62 -5.57 8.21 12.78
CA MET A 62 -4.49 8.79 11.99
C MET A 62 -4.72 10.28 11.87
N HIS A 63 -3.71 11.08 12.22
CA HIS A 63 -3.69 12.51 11.96
C HIS A 63 -2.76 12.77 10.80
N ARG A 64 -3.22 13.54 9.83
CA ARG A 64 -2.41 14.04 8.72
C ARG A 64 -2.43 15.55 8.76
N PHE A 65 -1.27 16.10 9.02
CA PHE A 65 -1.02 17.54 9.01
C PHE A 65 -0.70 18.02 7.59
N GLY A 66 -0.89 19.33 7.38
CA GLY A 66 -0.59 20.05 6.15
C GLY A 66 0.90 20.10 5.86
N PHE A 67 1.28 20.97 4.92
CA PHE A 67 2.67 21.02 4.51
C PHE A 67 3.52 21.79 5.51
N VAL A 68 4.68 21.24 5.85
CA VAL A 68 5.68 21.94 6.68
C VAL A 68 6.11 23.26 6.03
N SER A 69 6.08 23.34 4.70
CA SER A 69 6.39 24.55 3.94
C SER A 69 5.41 25.70 4.14
N ASP A 70 4.26 25.46 4.77
CA ASP A 70 3.25 26.52 5.03
C ASP A 70 3.71 27.50 6.13
N GLY A 71 4.80 27.17 6.82
CA GLY A 71 5.51 28.08 7.72
C GLY A 71 4.76 28.41 9.01
N LEU A 72 5.28 29.37 9.77
CA LEU A 72 4.79 29.69 11.12
C LEU A 72 3.30 30.10 11.16
N LYS A 73 2.78 30.71 10.09
CA LYS A 73 1.38 31.17 10.01
C LYS A 73 0.37 30.03 10.12
N GLN A 74 0.68 28.86 9.56
CA GLN A 74 -0.12 27.64 9.69
C GLN A 74 0.50 26.66 10.70
N PHE A 75 1.33 27.20 11.59
CA PHE A 75 2.13 26.46 12.56
C PHE A 75 2.85 25.24 11.94
N PHE A 76 3.52 25.44 10.79
CA PHE A 76 4.20 24.41 10.01
C PHE A 76 3.30 23.24 9.58
N GLY A 77 2.06 23.57 9.19
CA GLY A 77 1.04 22.62 8.74
C GLY A 77 0.25 21.97 9.88
N LEU A 78 0.56 22.27 11.15
CA LEU A 78 -0.14 21.70 12.30
C LEU A 78 -1.58 22.22 12.44
N ASP A 79 -1.86 23.44 11.94
CA ASP A 79 -3.21 24.02 11.96
C ASP A 79 -4.14 23.37 10.93
N ASP A 80 -3.59 22.89 9.81
CA ASP A 80 -4.34 22.16 8.77
C ASP A 80 -4.23 20.65 9.01
N ALA A 81 -5.14 20.12 9.83
CA ALA A 81 -5.14 18.71 10.20
C ALA A 81 -6.41 17.99 9.73
N THR A 82 -6.21 16.87 9.03
CA THR A 82 -7.26 15.90 8.77
C THR A 82 -7.06 14.68 9.67
N MET A 83 -8.16 14.09 10.14
CA MET A 83 -8.13 12.89 10.96
C MET A 83 -8.91 11.78 10.30
N ARG A 84 -8.42 10.55 10.41
CA ARG A 84 -9.15 9.35 10.02
C ARG A 84 -9.20 8.36 11.19
N MET A 85 -10.40 7.94 11.53
CA MET A 85 -10.66 6.89 12.51
C MET A 85 -11.03 5.60 11.77
N SER A 86 -10.51 4.45 12.19
CA SER A 86 -10.92 3.15 11.62
C SER A 86 -10.91 2.00 12.61
N LEU A 87 -11.72 1.00 12.26
CA LEU A 87 -11.78 -0.31 12.89
C LEU A 87 -11.44 -1.36 11.83
N ASP A 88 -10.30 -2.00 11.99
CA ASP A 88 -9.85 -3.10 11.13
C ASP A 88 -9.96 -4.41 11.92
N TYR A 89 -10.51 -5.47 11.33
CA TYR A 89 -10.75 -6.74 12.01
C TYR A 89 -10.22 -7.94 11.22
N GLY A 90 -9.44 -8.79 11.88
CA GLY A 90 -8.91 -10.03 11.31
C GLY A 90 -9.92 -11.18 11.36
N ILE A 91 -10.57 -11.49 10.24
CA ILE A 91 -11.53 -12.62 10.16
C ILE A 91 -10.80 -13.97 10.24
N SER A 92 -9.66 -14.08 9.56
CA SER A 92 -8.82 -15.28 9.54
C SER A 92 -7.34 -14.91 9.42
N LYS A 93 -6.46 -15.92 9.41
CA LYS A 93 -5.01 -15.69 9.19
C LYS A 93 -4.70 -15.00 7.86
N ASN A 94 -5.61 -15.09 6.88
CA ASN A 94 -5.43 -14.59 5.52
C ASN A 94 -6.54 -13.66 5.05
N LEU A 95 -7.50 -13.27 5.90
CA LEU A 95 -8.60 -12.39 5.50
C LEU A 95 -8.87 -11.39 6.62
N MET A 96 -8.94 -10.12 6.26
CA MET A 96 -9.34 -9.04 7.15
C MET A 96 -10.24 -8.05 6.42
N VAL A 97 -11.01 -7.30 7.19
CA VAL A 97 -11.85 -6.22 6.71
C VAL A 97 -11.58 -4.98 7.52
N GLY A 98 -11.95 -3.81 7.01
CA GLY A 98 -11.91 -2.59 7.80
C GLY A 98 -12.94 -1.58 7.35
N LEU A 99 -13.30 -0.71 8.28
CA LEU A 99 -14.20 0.42 8.07
C LEU A 99 -13.54 1.67 8.65
N GLY A 100 -13.65 2.80 7.95
CA GLY A 100 -13.07 4.06 8.35
C GLY A 100 -13.98 5.26 8.10
N ARG A 101 -13.69 6.34 8.82
CA ARG A 101 -14.25 7.66 8.61
C ARG A 101 -13.15 8.70 8.65
N SER A 102 -13.11 9.58 7.66
CA SER A 102 -12.17 10.69 7.56
C SER A 102 -12.90 12.03 7.73
N THR A 103 -12.23 13.01 8.33
CA THR A 103 -12.73 14.39 8.32
C THR A 103 -12.52 15.07 6.99
N TYR A 104 -11.57 14.60 6.18
CA TYR A 104 -11.41 15.01 4.79
C TYR A 104 -12.66 14.60 3.99
N ARG A 105 -13.36 15.58 3.40
CA ARG A 105 -14.62 15.44 2.66
C ARG A 105 -15.70 14.59 3.36
N LYS A 106 -15.59 14.47 4.69
CA LYS A 106 -16.44 13.61 5.54
C LYS A 106 -16.56 12.18 5.01
N GLU A 107 -15.47 11.62 4.49
CA GLU A 107 -15.48 10.32 3.84
C GLU A 107 -15.79 9.16 4.78
N VAL A 108 -16.48 8.15 4.28
CA VAL A 108 -16.62 6.82 4.88
C VAL A 108 -16.02 5.81 3.91
N ASP A 109 -15.15 4.95 4.41
CA ASP A 109 -14.45 3.95 3.61
C ASP A 109 -14.61 2.55 4.22
N ALA A 110 -14.56 1.54 3.36
CA ALA A 110 -14.50 0.15 3.75
C ALA A 110 -13.56 -0.63 2.82
N PHE A 111 -12.93 -1.65 3.37
CA PHE A 111 -12.05 -2.51 2.57
C PHE A 111 -12.12 -3.97 2.99
N ILE A 112 -11.77 -4.84 2.04
CA ILE A 112 -11.47 -6.25 2.25
C ILE A 112 -10.03 -6.46 1.81
N LYS A 113 -9.25 -7.19 2.61
CA LYS A 113 -7.87 -7.51 2.32
C LYS A 113 -7.64 -8.99 2.54
N THR A 114 -7.01 -9.65 1.58
CA THR A 114 -6.76 -11.09 1.61
C THR A 114 -5.33 -11.44 1.20
N ARG A 115 -4.71 -12.40 1.89
CA ARG A 115 -3.38 -12.89 1.56
C ARG A 115 -3.48 -14.08 0.62
N LEU A 116 -2.99 -13.90 -0.60
CA LEU A 116 -2.96 -14.93 -1.64
C LEU A 116 -1.76 -15.86 -1.46
N LEU A 117 -0.58 -15.28 -1.21
CA LEU A 117 0.66 -16.01 -0.98
C LEU A 117 1.40 -15.43 0.22
N GLN A 118 1.99 -16.28 1.05
CA GLN A 118 2.84 -15.85 2.15
C GLN A 118 4.27 -16.29 1.88
N GLN A 119 5.21 -15.35 1.99
CA GLN A 119 6.64 -15.65 1.95
C GLN A 119 6.96 -16.75 2.96
N ALA A 120 7.75 -17.74 2.55
CA ALA A 120 8.08 -18.90 3.37
C ALA A 120 9.46 -19.48 3.06
N LYS A 121 10.09 -20.07 4.09
CA LYS A 121 11.34 -20.82 4.02
C LYS A 121 11.10 -22.30 4.39
N GLY A 122 12.13 -23.12 4.19
CA GLY A 122 12.08 -24.56 4.49
C GLY A 122 11.54 -25.38 3.32
N ARG A 123 10.72 -26.39 3.62
CA ARG A 123 10.26 -27.42 2.66
C ARG A 123 9.68 -26.85 1.35
N ARG A 124 8.87 -25.79 1.44
CA ARG A 124 8.33 -25.08 0.27
C ARG A 124 8.74 -23.61 0.35
N ARG A 125 9.75 -23.25 -0.44
CA ARG A 125 10.22 -21.87 -0.57
C ARG A 125 9.20 -21.03 -1.33
N ILE A 126 8.70 -19.97 -0.70
CA ILE A 126 7.88 -18.95 -1.35
C ILE A 126 8.66 -17.63 -1.22
N PRO A 127 9.13 -17.03 -2.33
CA PRO A 127 10.11 -15.95 -2.28
C PRO A 127 9.54 -14.61 -1.81
N LEU A 128 8.22 -14.39 -1.93
CA LEU A 128 7.54 -13.15 -1.60
C LEU A 128 6.11 -13.40 -1.11
N SER A 129 5.53 -12.43 -0.43
CA SER A 129 4.12 -12.41 -0.05
C SER A 129 3.31 -11.63 -1.09
N VAL A 130 2.13 -12.14 -1.42
CA VAL A 130 1.14 -11.47 -2.28
C VAL A 130 -0.16 -11.28 -1.51
N VAL A 131 -0.66 -10.06 -1.50
CA VAL A 131 -1.91 -9.66 -0.84
C VAL A 131 -2.75 -8.88 -1.85
N LEU A 132 -4.06 -9.11 -1.84
CA LEU A 132 -5.03 -8.32 -2.58
C LEU A 132 -5.84 -7.47 -1.59
N ALA A 133 -6.00 -6.19 -1.87
CA ALA A 133 -6.88 -5.29 -1.16
C ALA A 133 -7.89 -4.68 -2.13
N LEU A 134 -9.16 -4.76 -1.77
CA LEU A 134 -10.27 -4.12 -2.47
C LEU A 134 -10.91 -3.14 -1.51
N GLY A 135 -11.28 -1.96 -1.99
CA GLY A 135 -11.98 -1.01 -1.13
C GLY A 135 -12.92 -0.11 -1.89
N ALA A 136 -13.82 0.49 -1.13
CA ALA A 136 -14.80 1.46 -1.58
C ALA A 136 -14.85 2.63 -0.59
N GLN A 137 -15.11 3.83 -1.09
CA GLN A 137 -15.21 5.05 -0.33
C GLN A 137 -16.35 5.90 -0.88
N ASN A 138 -17.07 6.55 0.02
CA ASN A 138 -18.09 7.53 -0.30
C ASN A 138 -17.81 8.82 0.47
N TRP A 139 -17.81 9.97 -0.20
CA TRP A 139 -17.67 11.27 0.45
C TRP A 139 -19.04 11.90 0.75
N THR A 140 -19.25 12.31 2.00
CA THR A 140 -20.55 12.81 2.49
C THR A 140 -20.56 14.32 2.74
N GLU A 141 -19.55 15.03 2.25
CA GLU A 141 -19.49 16.49 2.33
C GLU A 141 -20.70 17.15 1.63
N GLU A 142 -21.21 18.21 2.24
CA GLU A 142 -22.32 18.97 1.68
C GLU A 142 -21.92 19.64 0.38
N ALA A 143 -22.77 19.54 -0.64
CA ALA A 143 -22.59 20.21 -1.91
C ALA A 143 -23.51 21.43 -1.97
N PHE A 144 -22.92 22.60 -2.15
CA PHE A 144 -23.63 23.89 -2.25
C PHE A 144 -23.88 24.34 -3.70
N GLY A 145 -23.46 23.56 -4.68
CA GLY A 145 -23.70 23.83 -6.10
C GLY A 145 -25.16 23.60 -6.52
N PRO A 146 -25.57 24.12 -7.70
CA PRO A 146 -26.93 23.98 -8.22
C PRO A 146 -27.30 22.53 -8.52
N VAL A 147 -26.31 21.72 -8.92
CA VAL A 147 -26.45 20.27 -9.11
C VAL A 147 -25.80 19.56 -7.94
N LYS A 148 -26.59 18.80 -7.18
CA LYS A 148 -26.09 18.02 -6.06
C LYS A 148 -25.63 16.64 -6.55
N PRO A 149 -24.41 16.20 -6.19
CA PRO A 149 -23.92 14.88 -6.55
C PRO A 149 -24.73 13.82 -5.80
N THR A 150 -25.16 12.80 -6.55
CA THR A 150 -25.89 11.64 -6.04
C THR A 150 -24.97 10.75 -5.20
N PHE A 151 -25.54 9.76 -4.51
CA PHE A 151 -24.74 8.75 -3.82
C PHE A 151 -23.75 8.05 -4.76
N HIS A 152 -24.18 7.77 -6.00
CA HIS A 152 -23.35 7.11 -7.00
C HIS A 152 -22.16 7.98 -7.42
N ASP A 153 -22.37 9.26 -7.69
CA ASP A 153 -21.30 10.19 -8.07
C ASP A 153 -20.23 10.31 -6.97
N ARG A 154 -20.65 10.05 -5.72
CA ARG A 154 -19.78 10.13 -4.53
C ARG A 154 -18.91 8.90 -4.32
N MET A 155 -19.14 7.83 -5.05
CA MET A 155 -18.41 6.58 -4.87
C MET A 155 -17.05 6.60 -5.56
N SER A 156 -16.08 5.98 -4.90
CA SER A 156 -14.79 5.63 -5.47
C SER A 156 -14.37 4.25 -4.97
N TYR A 157 -13.63 3.52 -5.80
CA TYR A 157 -13.21 2.16 -5.57
C TYR A 157 -11.73 2.00 -5.87
N TYR A 158 -11.11 1.02 -5.24
CA TYR A 158 -9.76 0.63 -5.59
C TYR A 158 -9.56 -0.87 -5.58
N ILE A 159 -8.70 -1.33 -6.47
CA ILE A 159 -8.13 -2.68 -6.51
C ILE A 159 -6.63 -2.53 -6.38
N GLN A 160 -6.06 -3.08 -5.30
CA GLN A 160 -4.63 -2.97 -5.01
C GLN A 160 -4.04 -4.37 -4.82
N LEU A 161 -3.05 -4.71 -5.65
CA LEU A 161 -2.27 -5.92 -5.49
C LEU A 161 -0.94 -5.55 -4.84
N LEU A 162 -0.62 -6.13 -3.69
CA LEU A 162 0.62 -5.89 -2.96
C LEU A 162 1.53 -7.10 -3.08
N ALA A 163 2.74 -6.89 -3.57
CA ALA A 163 3.78 -7.90 -3.63
C ALA A 163 5.01 -7.40 -2.87
N GLY A 164 5.41 -8.13 -1.83
CA GLY A 164 6.49 -7.68 -0.96
C GLY A 164 7.30 -8.81 -0.36
N ARG A 165 8.51 -8.46 0.10
CA ARG A 165 9.47 -9.40 0.64
C ARG A 165 10.20 -8.79 1.83
N LYS A 166 10.33 -9.60 2.88
CA LYS A 166 11.32 -9.40 3.95
C LYS A 166 12.63 -10.04 3.50
N PHE A 167 13.60 -9.22 3.11
CA PHE A 167 14.91 -9.68 2.63
C PHE A 167 15.78 -10.15 3.79
N SER A 168 15.74 -9.41 4.89
CA SER A 168 16.43 -9.72 6.13
C SER A 168 15.59 -9.22 7.32
N ASP A 169 16.06 -9.40 8.54
CA ASP A 169 15.41 -8.76 9.68
C ASP A 169 15.47 -7.23 9.63
N ARG A 170 16.44 -6.66 8.89
CA ARG A 170 16.62 -5.21 8.77
C ARG A 170 15.84 -4.61 7.62
N ILE A 171 15.75 -5.29 6.48
CA ILE A 171 15.27 -4.70 5.23
C ILE A 171 14.06 -5.45 4.69
N SER A 172 13.03 -4.71 4.32
CA SER A 172 11.85 -5.19 3.62
C SER A 172 11.33 -4.15 2.65
N PHE A 173 10.72 -4.62 1.57
CA PHE A 173 10.16 -3.76 0.54
C PHE A 173 8.93 -4.40 -0.08
N GLN A 174 8.03 -3.57 -0.61
CA GLN A 174 6.87 -3.97 -1.37
C GLN A 174 6.60 -3.01 -2.52
N LEU A 175 5.99 -3.55 -3.58
CA LEU A 175 5.34 -2.77 -4.63
C LEU A 175 3.83 -3.04 -4.57
N SER A 176 3.05 -2.05 -4.98
CA SER A 176 1.61 -2.15 -4.98
C SER A 176 1.00 -1.42 -6.17
N PRO A 177 0.86 -2.07 -7.35
CA PRO A 177 0.00 -1.55 -8.41
C PRO A 177 -1.45 -1.41 -7.92
N ILE A 178 -2.10 -0.34 -8.35
CA ILE A 178 -3.43 0.07 -7.93
C ILE A 178 -4.23 0.47 -9.17
N LEU A 179 -5.44 -0.05 -9.30
CA LEU A 179 -6.47 0.50 -10.16
C LEU A 179 -7.44 1.28 -9.28
N LEU A 180 -7.60 2.56 -9.58
CA LEU A 180 -8.53 3.49 -8.94
C LEU A 180 -9.68 3.73 -9.90
N ILE A 181 -10.90 3.66 -9.39
CA ILE A 181 -12.11 3.95 -10.17
C ILE A 181 -12.90 5.00 -9.39
N SER A 182 -13.13 6.17 -9.97
CA SER A 182 -13.87 7.26 -9.36
C SER A 182 -15.02 7.69 -10.25
N ASN A 183 -16.22 7.76 -9.67
CA ASN A 183 -17.40 8.24 -10.38
C ASN A 183 -17.45 9.77 -10.50
N SER A 184 -16.56 10.47 -9.80
CA SER A 184 -16.40 11.92 -9.89
C SER A 184 -14.92 12.30 -9.68
N PRO A 185 -14.12 12.26 -10.76
CA PRO A 185 -12.70 12.63 -10.70
C PRO A 185 -12.51 14.07 -10.23
N VAL A 186 -11.50 14.30 -9.38
CA VAL A 186 -11.26 15.60 -8.74
C VAL A 186 -10.65 16.61 -9.71
N ALA A 187 -9.76 16.18 -10.61
CA ALA A 187 -9.21 17.03 -11.66
C ALA A 187 -9.90 16.75 -12.99
N GLN A 188 -10.11 17.80 -13.81
CA GLN A 188 -10.70 17.66 -15.14
C GLN A 188 -9.86 16.79 -16.09
N THR A 189 -8.58 16.60 -15.78
CA THR A 189 -7.64 15.74 -16.53
C THR A 189 -7.69 14.27 -16.09
N ASP A 190 -8.36 13.96 -14.99
CA ASP A 190 -8.38 12.62 -14.43
C ASP A 190 -9.51 11.82 -15.07
N ASN A 191 -9.19 10.61 -15.52
CA ASN A 191 -10.21 9.67 -16.01
C ASN A 191 -10.96 9.05 -14.84
N GLU A 192 -12.14 8.49 -15.13
CA GLU A 192 -12.87 7.65 -14.17
C GLU A 192 -12.01 6.48 -13.68
N ALA A 193 -11.23 5.84 -14.56
CA ALA A 193 -10.29 4.79 -14.20
C ALA A 193 -8.84 5.25 -14.32
N MET A 194 -8.07 5.12 -13.25
CA MET A 194 -6.67 5.53 -13.17
C MET A 194 -5.81 4.39 -12.63
N VAL A 195 -4.57 4.30 -13.12
CA VAL A 195 -3.59 3.34 -12.61
C VAL A 195 -2.57 4.09 -11.78
N ALA A 196 -2.18 3.52 -10.64
CA ALA A 196 -1.08 4.00 -9.83
C ALA A 196 -0.12 2.86 -9.46
N LEU A 197 1.12 3.21 -9.15
CA LEU A 197 2.10 2.30 -8.59
C LEU A 197 2.57 2.85 -7.25
N GLY A 198 2.30 2.09 -6.19
CA GLY A 198 2.83 2.32 -4.85
C GLY A 198 4.12 1.54 -4.60
N ALA A 199 4.99 2.09 -3.76
CA ALA A 199 6.20 1.46 -3.27
C ALA A 199 6.35 1.73 -1.77
N GLY A 200 6.64 0.69 -1.00
CA GLY A 200 6.79 0.75 0.45
C GLY A 200 8.09 0.11 0.90
N GLY A 201 8.88 0.81 1.71
CA GLY A 201 10.16 0.32 2.23
C GLY A 201 10.24 0.43 3.75
N ARG A 202 10.97 -0.49 4.38
CA ARG A 202 11.36 -0.39 5.79
C ARG A 202 12.80 -0.81 5.97
N VAL A 203 13.57 0.02 6.67
CA VAL A 203 14.94 -0.26 7.10
C VAL A 203 15.03 -0.09 8.61
N LYS A 204 15.33 -1.16 9.35
CA LYS A 204 15.60 -1.07 10.79
C LYS A 204 16.96 -0.45 11.02
N VAL A 205 16.99 0.65 11.77
CA VAL A 205 18.22 1.30 12.24
C VAL A 205 18.62 0.81 13.64
N SER A 206 17.66 0.33 14.44
CA SER A 206 17.92 -0.30 15.74
C SER A 206 16.94 -1.45 16.01
N LYS A 207 17.00 -2.03 17.22
CA LYS A 207 16.04 -3.08 17.63
C LYS A 207 14.59 -2.55 17.64
N ARG A 208 14.39 -1.26 17.96
CA ARG A 208 13.07 -0.63 18.16
C ARG A 208 12.77 0.53 17.21
N VAL A 209 13.75 0.97 16.41
CA VAL A 209 13.59 2.09 15.48
C VAL A 209 13.80 1.60 14.04
N ALA A 210 12.92 2.04 13.14
CA ALA A 210 13.01 1.80 11.71
C ALA A 210 12.62 3.06 10.95
N ILE A 211 13.26 3.25 9.79
CA ILE A 211 12.87 4.23 8.80
C ILE A 211 11.93 3.53 7.82
N THR A 212 10.79 4.14 7.56
CA THR A 212 9.79 3.67 6.59
C THR A 212 9.58 4.72 5.51
N ILE A 213 9.42 4.27 4.28
CA ILE A 213 9.13 5.11 3.13
C ILE A 213 7.89 4.56 2.45
N ASP A 214 7.01 5.43 2.03
CA ASP A 214 5.77 5.12 1.32
C ASP A 214 5.59 6.16 0.20
N TYR A 215 5.50 5.70 -1.04
CA TYR A 215 5.40 6.56 -2.22
C TYR A 215 4.37 5.99 -3.19
N HIS A 216 3.56 6.86 -3.80
CA HIS A 216 2.62 6.49 -4.85
C HIS A 216 2.79 7.41 -6.04
N HIS A 217 2.90 6.80 -7.22
CA HIS A 217 2.90 7.49 -8.49
C HIS A 217 1.60 7.19 -9.22
N LEU A 218 0.86 8.23 -9.61
CA LEU A 218 -0.38 8.13 -10.37
C LEU A 218 -0.08 8.36 -11.85
N PHE A 219 -0.38 7.38 -12.70
CA PHE A 219 -0.21 7.50 -14.14
C PHE A 219 -1.43 8.21 -14.73
N ARG A 220 -1.22 9.44 -15.19
CA ARG A 220 -2.24 10.26 -15.85
C ARG A 220 -2.21 10.05 -17.37
N GLU A 221 -2.19 8.79 -17.81
CA GLU A 221 -2.38 8.46 -19.22
C GLU A 221 -3.83 8.07 -19.48
N SER A 222 -4.36 8.54 -20.60
CA SER A 222 -5.75 8.34 -21.00
C SER A 222 -6.04 6.87 -21.25
N LEU A 223 -6.84 6.22 -20.40
CA LEU A 223 -7.57 4.99 -20.75
C LEU A 223 -8.72 5.31 -21.74
N HIS A 224 -8.46 6.19 -22.70
CA HIS A 224 -9.26 6.36 -23.91
C HIS A 224 -8.59 5.56 -25.01
N ARG A 225 -8.94 4.27 -25.13
CA ARG A 225 -8.86 3.42 -26.34
C ARG A 225 -8.79 1.95 -25.91
N LEU A 226 -9.95 1.37 -25.59
CA LEU A 226 -10.28 0.00 -25.94
C LEU A 226 -11.75 -0.03 -26.38
#